data_AF-A0A956ZS97-F1
#
_entry.id   AF-A0A956ZS97-F1
#
_cell.length_a   1.000
_cell.length_b   1.000
_cell.length_c   1.000
_cell.angle_alpha   90.00
_cell.angle_beta   90.00
_cell.angle_gamma   90.00
#
_symmetry.space_group_name_H-M   'P 1'
#
loop_
_entity.id
_entity.type
_entity.pdbx_description
1 polymer ?
#
loop_
_entity_poly.entity_id
_entity_poly.type
_entity_poly.pdbx_seq_one_letter_code
_entity_poly.pdbx_strand_id
1 'polypeptide(L)'
;LNDKDAHDAYRLLVATETEDLADTVRQLLADELAAAVTAQALTCLAQLFGSPQSLGSAMAGRAEESIGQPATVSASVSLLAQDLLSALQRESRTDS
;
A
#
# COMPACT_ATOMS: atom_id res chain seq x y z
N LEU A 1 4.18 -5.02 13.55
CA LEU A 1 3.18 -4.06 13.06
C LEU A 1 2.19 -3.81 14.19
N ASN A 2 1.94 -2.56 14.55
CA ASN A 2 0.87 -2.14 15.46
C ASN A 2 -0.16 -1.28 14.69
N ASP A 3 -1.30 -0.96 15.31
CA ASP A 3 -2.40 -0.22 14.66
C ASP A 3 -1.94 1.14 14.09
N LYS A 4 -1.03 1.83 14.79
CA LYS A 4 -0.42 3.09 14.34
C LYS A 4 0.42 2.90 13.07
N ASP A 5 1.25 1.86 13.00
CA ASP A 5 2.09 1.60 11.82
C ASP A 5 1.24 1.39 10.56
N ALA A 6 0.13 0.66 10.70
CA ALA A 6 -0.80 0.45 9.61
C ALA A 6 -1.52 1.75 9.20
N HIS A 7 -1.84 2.60 10.18
CA HIS A 7 -2.44 3.89 9.92
C HIS A 7 -1.46 4.89 9.26
N ASP A 8 -0.17 4.86 9.63
CA ASP A 8 0.85 5.68 8.96
C ASP A 8 1.03 5.26 7.49
N ALA A 9 0.93 3.97 7.17
CA ALA A 9 0.87 3.49 5.78
C ALA A 9 -0.36 4.01 5.03
N TYR A 10 -1.54 4.00 5.66
CA TYR A 10 -2.74 4.60 5.09
C TYR A 10 -2.56 6.10 4.81
N ARG A 11 -2.00 6.86 5.76
CA ARG A 11 -1.75 8.29 5.58
C ARG A 11 -0.78 8.58 4.44
N LEU A 12 0.25 7.76 4.26
CA LEU A 12 1.18 7.87 3.13
C LEU A 12 0.45 7.66 1.79
N LEU A 13 -0.35 6.60 1.70
CA LEU A 13 -1.11 6.24 0.49
C LEU A 13 -2.18 7.28 0.13
N VAL A 14 -2.77 7.95 1.12
CA VAL A 14 -3.74 9.04 0.90
C VAL A 14 -3.05 10.34 0.50
N ALA A 15 -1.87 10.62 1.06
CA ALA A 15 -1.16 11.88 0.85
C ALA A 15 -0.39 11.95 -0.48
N THR A 16 -0.24 10.83 -1.18
CA THR A 16 0.56 10.72 -2.40
C THR A 16 -0.31 10.22 -3.54
N GLU A 17 -0.21 10.84 -4.71
CA GLU A 17 -0.88 10.31 -5.91
C GLU A 17 -0.31 8.93 -6.27
N THR A 18 -1.19 8.00 -6.64
CA THR A 18 -0.80 6.60 -6.87
C THR A 18 0.25 6.45 -7.97
N GLU A 19 0.17 7.25 -9.04
CA GLU A 19 1.13 7.17 -10.14
C GLU A 19 2.52 7.71 -9.74
N ASP A 20 2.59 8.83 -9.00
CA ASP A 20 3.86 9.36 -8.47
C ASP A 20 4.55 8.36 -7.53
N LEU A 21 3.75 7.68 -6.68
CA LEU A 21 4.25 6.63 -5.80
C LEU A 21 4.70 5.42 -6.61
N ALA A 22 3.96 5.02 -7.65
CA ALA A 22 4.35 3.93 -8.53
C ALA A 22 5.67 4.23 -9.25
N ASP A 23 5.86 5.44 -9.77
CA ASP A 23 7.11 5.90 -10.40
C ASP A 23 8.31 5.78 -9.45
N THR A 24 8.13 6.23 -8.21
CA THR A 24 9.17 6.11 -7.18
C THR A 24 9.48 4.65 -6.87
N VAL A 25 8.46 3.80 -6.73
CA VAL A 25 8.65 2.36 -6.47
C VAL A 25 9.35 1.68 -7.65
N ARG A 26 9.06 2.06 -8.89
CA ARG A 26 9.75 1.55 -10.08
C ARG A 26 11.23 1.90 -10.07
N GLN A 27 11.56 3.14 -9.72
CA GLN A 27 12.97 3.56 -9.56
C GLN A 27 13.68 2.70 -8.52
N LEU A 28 13.04 2.42 -7.38
CA LEU A 28 13.59 1.55 -6.34
C LEU A 28 13.70 0.08 -6.77
N LEU A 29 12.79 -0.40 -7.63
CA LEU A 29 12.86 -1.74 -8.22
C LEU A 29 13.97 -1.87 -9.27
N ALA A 30 14.35 -0.77 -9.93
CA ALA A 30 15.43 -0.72 -10.90
C ALA A 30 16.82 -0.52 -10.24
N ASP A 31 16.87 -0.10 -8.97
CA ASP A 31 18.09 0.11 -8.23
C ASP A 31 18.65 -1.22 -7.68
N GLU A 32 19.93 -1.51 -7.96
CA GLU A 32 20.56 -2.79 -7.59
C GLU A 32 20.56 -3.08 -6.09
N LEU A 33 20.63 -2.03 -5.25
CA LEU A 33 20.66 -2.16 -3.80
C LEU A 33 19.25 -2.30 -3.22
N ALA A 34 18.28 -1.56 -3.76
CA ALA A 34 16.93 -1.48 -3.22
C ALA A 34 15.95 -2.48 -3.83
N ALA A 35 16.23 -3.07 -4.99
CA ALA A 35 15.27 -3.89 -5.73
C ALA A 35 14.70 -5.06 -4.90
N ALA A 36 15.59 -5.84 -4.27
CA ALA A 36 15.20 -7.04 -3.52
C ALA A 36 14.29 -6.71 -2.33
N VAL A 37 14.65 -5.69 -1.54
CA VAL A 37 13.85 -5.27 -0.38
C VAL A 37 12.54 -4.60 -0.81
N THR A 38 12.54 -3.87 -1.93
CA THR A 38 11.33 -3.24 -2.47
C THR A 38 10.33 -4.29 -2.95
N ALA A 39 10.77 -5.33 -3.64
CA ALA A 39 9.92 -6.44 -4.05
C ALA A 39 9.31 -7.20 -2.84
N GLN A 40 10.10 -7.39 -1.78
CA GLN A 40 9.61 -7.95 -0.52
C GLN A 40 8.56 -7.05 0.14
N ALA A 41 8.79 -5.74 0.16
CA ALA A 41 7.84 -4.77 0.69
C ALA A 41 6.50 -4.80 -0.07
N LEU A 42 6.52 -4.92 -1.40
CA LEU A 42 5.31 -5.08 -2.21
C LEU A 42 4.56 -6.38 -1.92
N THR A 43 5.28 -7.48 -1.67
CA THR A 43 4.67 -8.73 -1.22
C THR A 43 3.98 -8.57 0.14
N CYS A 44 4.65 -7.90 1.09
CA CYS A 44 4.05 -7.58 2.39
C CYS A 44 2.85 -6.65 2.25
N LEU A 45 2.90 -5.64 1.38
CA LEU A 45 1.80 -4.72 1.11
C LEU A 45 0.56 -5.50 0.63
N ALA A 46 0.74 -6.41 -0.34
CA ALA A 46 -0.34 -7.25 -0.85
C ALA A 46 -0.93 -8.16 0.25
N GLN A 47 -0.09 -8.78 1.08
CA GLN A 47 -0.54 -9.66 2.17
C GLN A 47 -1.29 -8.89 3.28
N LEU A 48 -0.77 -7.74 3.67
CA LEU A 48 -1.28 -6.97 4.81
C LEU A 48 -2.50 -6.11 4.45
N PHE A 49 -2.60 -5.65 3.20
CA PHE A 49 -3.61 -4.68 2.78
C PHE A 49 -4.46 -5.13 1.59
N GLY A 50 -4.25 -6.34 1.04
CA GLY A 50 -4.94 -6.82 -0.16
C GLY A 50 -6.47 -6.99 -0.03
N SER A 51 -7.04 -6.90 1.17
CA SER A 51 -8.48 -6.83 1.38
C SER A 51 -8.81 -5.95 2.60
N PRO A 52 -10.04 -5.44 2.75
CA PRO A 52 -10.44 -4.70 3.93
C PRO A 52 -10.35 -5.53 5.24
N GLN A 53 -10.43 -6.86 5.12
CA GLN A 53 -10.31 -7.80 6.24
C GLN A 53 -8.88 -8.25 6.51
N SER A 54 -7.93 -7.90 5.62
CA SER A 54 -6.52 -8.19 5.85
C SER A 54 -6.03 -7.47 7.11
N LEU A 55 -5.06 -8.08 7.79
CA LEU A 55 -4.61 -7.64 9.11
C LEU A 55 -4.22 -6.15 9.13
N GLY A 56 -3.43 -5.69 8.16
CA GLY A 56 -3.01 -4.28 8.04
C GLY A 56 -4.19 -3.33 7.78
N SER A 57 -5.12 -3.70 6.90
CA SER A 57 -6.32 -2.90 6.64
C SER A 57 -7.19 -2.74 7.90
N ALA A 58 -7.46 -3.84 8.60
CA ALA A 58 -8.23 -3.82 9.83
C ALA A 58 -7.50 -3.02 10.93
N MET A 59 -6.18 -3.13 11.02
CA MET A 59 -5.34 -2.36 11.94
C MET A 59 -5.43 -0.85 11.69
N ALA A 60 -5.37 -0.41 10.43
CA ALA A 60 -5.53 0.99 10.07
C ALA A 60 -6.92 1.51 10.44
N GLY A 61 -7.97 0.70 10.25
CA GLY A 61 -9.32 1.04 10.69
C GLY A 61 -9.44 1.20 12.20
N ARG A 62 -8.87 0.27 12.98
CA ARG A 62 -8.89 0.33 14.45
C ARG A 62 -8.21 1.58 15.02
N ALA A 63 -7.18 2.07 14.36
CA ALA A 63 -6.49 3.31 14.77
C ALA A 63 -7.43 4.54 14.78
N GLU A 64 -8.55 4.49 14.06
CA GLU A 64 -9.52 5.57 13.91
C GLU A 64 -10.82 5.35 14.73
N GLU A 65 -10.91 4.31 15.55
CA GLU A 65 -12.12 3.93 16.32
C GLU A 65 -12.66 5.02 17.26
N SER A 66 -11.82 5.97 17.67
CA SER A 66 -12.22 7.02 18.62
C SER A 66 -12.70 8.32 17.96
N ILE A 67 -12.49 8.51 16.65
CA ILE A 67 -12.66 9.84 16.01
C ILE A 67 -13.20 9.75 14.56
N GLY A 68 -13.08 8.60 13.89
CA GLY A 68 -13.31 8.47 12.44
C GLY A 68 -14.33 7.40 12.05
N GLN A 69 -14.11 6.82 10.85
CA GLN A 69 -14.94 5.75 10.28
C GLN A 69 -14.07 4.51 10.01
N PRO A 70 -13.87 3.62 11.00
CA PRO A 70 -12.95 2.48 10.92
C PRO A 70 -13.14 1.58 9.69
N ALA A 71 -14.42 1.31 9.34
CA ALA A 71 -14.75 0.49 8.18
C ALA A 71 -14.37 1.18 6.86
N THR A 72 -14.59 2.49 6.76
CA THR A 72 -14.18 3.29 5.60
C THR A 72 -12.67 3.26 5.45
N VAL A 73 -11.91 3.49 6.53
CA VAL A 73 -10.44 3.50 6.50
C VAL A 73 -9.89 2.13 6.08
N SER A 74 -10.43 1.05 6.64
CA SER A 74 -10.04 -0.33 6.28
C SER A 74 -10.27 -0.61 4.79
N ALA A 75 -11.40 -0.15 4.24
CA ALA A 75 -11.71 -0.29 2.83
C ALA A 75 -10.80 0.59 1.95
N SER A 76 -10.62 1.85 2.32
CA SER A 76 -9.82 2.83 1.57
C SER A 76 -8.36 2.41 1.48
N VAL A 77 -7.72 2.03 2.59
CA VAL A 77 -6.31 1.60 2.56
C VAL A 77 -6.14 0.35 1.69
N SER A 78 -7.12 -0.55 1.71
CA SER A 78 -7.07 -1.75 0.88
C SER A 78 -7.20 -1.44 -0.61
N LEU A 79 -8.07 -0.49 -0.98
CA LEU A 79 -8.20 -0.04 -2.37
C LEU A 79 -6.94 0.67 -2.85
N LEU A 80 -6.41 1.61 -2.07
CA LEU A 80 -5.18 2.34 -2.43
C LEU A 80 -3.97 1.41 -2.60
N ALA A 81 -3.85 0.39 -1.75
CA ALA A 81 -2.80 -0.63 -1.90
C ALA A 81 -2.98 -1.43 -3.20
N GLN A 82 -4.21 -1.81 -3.54
CA GLN A 82 -4.51 -2.49 -4.81
C GLN A 82 -4.27 -1.61 -6.03
N ASP A 83 -4.59 -0.32 -5.94
CA ASP A 83 -4.36 0.65 -7.02
C ASP A 83 -2.87 0.79 -7.31
N LEU A 84 -2.03 0.90 -6.27
CA LEU A 84 -0.56 0.92 -6.42
C LEU A 84 -0.03 -0.36 -7.05
N LEU A 85 -0.43 -1.53 -6.54
CA LEU A 85 -0.01 -2.83 -7.09
C LEU A 85 -0.44 -2.98 -8.55
N SER A 86 -1.65 -2.51 -8.90
CA SER A 86 -2.16 -2.54 -10.27
C SER A 86 -1.41 -1.57 -11.19
N ALA A 87 -1.05 -0.38 -10.70
CA ALA A 87 -0.24 0.59 -11.44
C ALA A 87 1.12 0.02 -11.83
N LEU A 88 1.77 -0.71 -10.93
CA LEU A 88 3.05 -1.38 -11.18
C LEU A 88 2.94 -2.53 -12.21
N GLN A 89 1.77 -3.16 -12.33
CA GLN A 89 1.52 -4.24 -13.30
C GLN A 89 1.15 -3.75 -14.70
N ARG A 90 0.57 -2.55 -14.84
CA ARG A 90 0.14 -2.01 -16.14
C ARG A 90 1.32 -1.75 -17.08
N GLU A 91 2.44 -1.28 -16.53
CA GLU A 91 3.59 -0.87 -17.31
C GLU A 91 4.51 -2.05 -17.68
N SER A 92 4.59 -3.08 -16.84
CA SER A 92 5.34 -4.31 -17.17
C SER A 92 4.77 -5.08 -18.37
N ARG A 93 3.53 -4.78 -18.80
CA ARG A 93 2.92 -5.34 -20.03
C ARG A 93 3.21 -4.56 -21.30
N THR A 94 3.77 -3.36 -21.22
CA THR A 94 4.04 -2.52 -22.40
C THR A 94 5.43 -2.77 -23.01
N ASP A 95 6.24 -3.61 -22.35
CA ASP A 95 7.61 -3.99 -22.75
C ASP A 95 7.73 -5.46 -23.22
N SER A 96 6.62 -6.09 -23.63
CA SER A 96 6.55 -7.45 -24.20
C SER A 96 5.98 -7.42 -25.62
#